data_AF-A0A9E2FRT7-F1
#
_entry.id   AF-A0A9E2FRT7-F1
#
_cell.length_a   1.000
_cell.length_b   1.000
_cell.length_c   1.000
_cell.angle_alpha   90.00
_cell.angle_beta   90.00
_cell.angle_gamma   90.00
#
_symmetry.space_group_name_H-M   'P 1'
#
loop_
_entity.id
_entity.type
_entity.pdbx_description
1 polymer ?
#
loop_
_entity_poly.entity_id
_entity_poly.type
_entity_poly.pdbx_seq_one_letter_code
_entity_poly.pdbx_strand_id
1 'polypeptide(L)' 'MKENKELVCYCMGYSREDIRQDAARYGHSTILERIMAVSRAGACNCAANNPAAH' A
#
# COMPACT_ATOMS: atom_id res chain seq x y z
N MET A 1 -21.29 1.38 7.92
CA MET A 1 -19.98 2.05 8.03
C MET A 1 -19.14 1.58 6.86
N LYS A 2 -18.51 2.52 6.14
CA LYS A 2 -18.06 2.39 4.75
C LYS A 2 -17.05 1.25 4.53
N GLU A 3 -17.28 0.55 3.42
CA GLU A 3 -16.45 -0.42 2.70
C GLU A 3 -15.12 -0.85 3.30
N ASN A 4 -15.01 -2.18 3.43
CA ASN A 4 -13.82 -3.00 3.56
C ASN A 4 -12.84 -2.78 2.37
N LYS A 5 -12.29 -1.57 2.18
CA LYS A 5 -11.14 -1.38 1.31
C LYS A 5 -9.99 -2.15 1.95
N GLU A 6 -9.62 -3.28 1.36
CA GLU A 6 -8.44 -4.05 1.73
C GLU A 6 -7.20 -3.20 1.49
N LEU A 7 -6.84 -2.39 2.50
CA LEU A 7 -5.64 -1.58 2.49
C LEU A 7 -4.43 -2.50 2.49
N VAL A 8 -3.56 -2.28 1.51
CA VAL A 8 -2.26 -2.95 1.40
C VAL A 8 -1.18 -2.11 2.09
N CYS A 9 -1.25 -0.78 1.98
CA CYS A 9 -0.35 0.13 2.69
C CYS A 9 -1.14 1.13 3.54
N TYR A 10 -1.14 0.92 4.85
CA TYR A 10 -1.78 1.80 5.84
C TYR A 10 -1.04 3.14 6.01
N CYS A 11 0.26 3.19 5.71
CA CYS A 11 1.03 4.44 5.80
C CYS A 11 0.67 5.44 4.69
N MET A 12 0.24 4.94 3.52
CA MET A 12 -0.02 5.76 2.33
C MET A 12 -1.48 5.71 1.88
N GLY A 13 -2.30 4.84 2.48
CA GLY A 13 -3.71 4.68 2.15
C GLY A 13 -3.98 3.89 0.85
N TYR A 14 -3.02 3.15 0.33
CA TYR A 14 -3.20 2.37 -0.90
C TYR A 14 -3.93 1.07 -0.64
N SER A 15 -5.02 0.84 -1.38
CA SER A 15 -5.79 -0.39 -1.39
C SER A 15 -5.32 -1.37 -2.46
N ARG A 16 -5.76 -2.62 -2.33
CA ARG A 16 -5.54 -3.67 -3.33
C ARG A 16 -6.07 -3.28 -4.71
N GLU A 17 -7.16 -2.53 -4.76
CA GLU A 17 -7.73 -2.05 -6.02
C GLU A 17 -6.87 -0.96 -6.66
N ASP A 18 -6.32 -0.02 -5.88
CA ASP A 18 -5.43 1.01 -6.41
C ASP A 18 -4.21 0.38 -7.09
N ILE A 19 -3.61 -0.65 -6.47
CA ILE A 19 -2.48 -1.40 -7.03
C ILE A 19 -2.86 -2.12 -8.33
N ARG A 20 -4.06 -2.73 -8.38
CA ARG A 20 -4.54 -3.42 -9.60
C ARG A 20 -4.78 -2.44 -10.75
N GLN A 21 -5.43 -1.32 -10.48
CA GLN A 21 -5.73 -0.32 -11.50
C GLN A 21 -4.45 0.34 -12.05
N ASP A 22 -3.50 0.61 -11.16
CA ASP A 22 -2.18 1.13 -11.51
C ASP A 22 -1.39 0.12 -12.37
N ALA A 23 -1.38 -1.16 -12.00
CA ALA A 23 -0.78 -2.22 -12.81
C ALA A 23 -1.43 -2.36 -14.19
N ALA A 24 -2.76 -2.32 -14.26
CA ALA A 24 -3.49 -2.39 -15.54
C ALA A 24 -3.17 -1.19 -16.45
N ARG A 25 -2.92 -0.01 -15.86
CA ARG A 25 -2.62 1.22 -16.59
C ARG A 25 -1.18 1.26 -17.12
N TYR A 26 -0.20 0.82 -16.34
CA TYR A 26 1.22 0.97 -16.67
C TYR A 26 1.94 -0.34 -17.04
N GLY A 27 1.23 -1.47 -17.01
CA GLY A 27 1.79 -2.82 -17.23
C GLY A 27 2.57 -3.38 -16.03
N HIS A 28 2.79 -2.57 -14.99
CA HIS A 28 3.38 -2.89 -13.71
C HIS A 28 2.86 -1.89 -12.66
N SER A 29 2.92 -2.22 -11.37
CA SER A 29 2.43 -1.29 -10.34
C SER A 29 3.53 -0.36 -9.83
N THR A 30 3.48 0.89 -10.27
CA THR A 30 4.27 2.01 -9.74
C THR A 30 3.94 2.29 -8.27
N ILE A 31 2.71 2.04 -7.83
CA ILE A 31 2.28 2.14 -6.43
C ILE A 31 3.02 1.10 -5.59
N LEU A 32 3.08 -0.15 -6.04
CA LEU A 32 3.79 -1.21 -5.33
C LEU A 32 5.30 -0.92 -5.23
N GLU A 33 5.89 -0.43 -6.31
CA GLU A 33 7.29 0.02 -6.33
C GLU A 33 7.56 1.11 -5.29
N ARG A 34 6.67 2.11 -5.21
CA ARG A 34 6.76 3.19 -4.22
C ARG A 34 6.64 2.68 -2.78
N ILE A 35 5.70 1.78 -2.51
CA ILE A 35 5.53 1.17 -1.19
C ILE A 35 6.82 0.44 -0.78
N MET A 36 7.38 -0.36 -1.70
CA MET A 36 8.64 -1.08 -1.45
C MET A 36 9.82 -0.14 -1.21
N ALA A 37 9.93 0.95 -1.99
CA ALA A 37 11.02 1.91 -1.85
C ALA A 37 11.01 2.61 -0.48
N VAL A 38 9.84 3.09 -0.03
CA VAL A 38 9.71 3.75 1.29
C VAL A 38 9.92 2.76 2.43
N SER A 39 9.43 1.52 2.29
CA SER A 39 9.64 0.45 3.25
C SER A 39 11.13 0.12 3.41
N ARG A 40 11.85 -0.08 2.30
CA ARG A 40 13.31 -0.34 2.31
C ARG A 40 14.11 0.82 2.88
N ALA A 41 13.67 2.05 2.68
CA ALA A 41 14.28 3.24 3.26
C ALA A 41 14.01 3.40 4.76
N GLY A 42 13.18 2.54 5.38
CA GLY A 42 12.76 2.68 6.78
C GLY A 42 11.87 3.90 7.03
N ALA A 43 11.34 4.53 5.97
CA ALA A 43 10.56 5.76 6.04
C ALA A 43 9.05 5.50 6.18
N CYS A 44 8.66 4.29 6.62
CA CYS A 44 7.28 3.90 6.91
C CYS A 44 7.08 3.62 8.41
N ASN A 45 5.92 3.98 8.94
CA ASN A 45 5.52 3.68 10.32
C ASN A 45 4.68 2.40 10.41
N CYS A 46 5.07 1.34 9.68
CA CYS A 46 4.29 0.11 9.58
C CYS A 46 4.01 -0.54 10.94
N ALA A 47 4.94 -0.47 11.89
CA ALA A 47 4.79 -1.06 13.22
C ALA A 47 3.63 -0.45 14.02
N ALA A 48 3.29 0.84 13.81
CA ALA A 48 2.17 1.49 14.48
C ALA A 48 0.90 1.53 13.64
N ASN A 49 1.04 1.61 12.30
CA ASN A 49 -0.09 1.85 11.40
C ASN A 49 -0.71 0.58 10.82
N ASN A 50 0.04 -0.53 10.74
CA ASN A 50 -0.45 -1.78 10.17
C ASN A 50 -1.10 -2.65 11.26
N PRO A 51 -2.41 -2.95 11.18
CA PRO A 51 -3.09 -3.79 12.17
C PRO A 51 -2.49 -5.18 12.33
N ALA A 52 -1.79 -5.70 11.30
CA ALA A 52 -1.13 -7.00 11.35
C ALA A 52 0.25 -6.99 12.03
N ALA A 53 0.72 -5.84 12.52
CA ALA A 53 1.97 -5.76 13.30
C ALA A 53 1.81 -6.26 14.74
N HIS A 54 0.59 -6.56 15.17
CA HIS A 54 0.20 -7.05 16.50
C HIS A 54 -0.67 -8.31 16.37
#